data_AF-A0A8X6NJ85-F1
#
_entry.id   AF-A0A8X6NJ85-F1
#
_cell.length_a   1.000
_cell.length_b   1.000
_cell.length_c   1.000
_cell.angle_alpha   90.00
_cell.angle_beta   90.00
_cell.angle_gamma   90.00
#
_symmetry.space_group_name_H-M   'P 1'
#
loop_
_entity.id
_entity.type
_entity.pdbx_description
1 polymer ?
#
loop_
_entity_poly.entity_id
_entity_poly.type
_entity_poly.pdbx_seq_one_letter_code
_entity_poly.pdbx_strand_id
1 'polypeptide(L)'
;MMNADSHENFFPFEDPGVLISVHSPFVPVNPFEEGTFLRPGYRYEIFIEMEQERLLPYPYQTDCIDYDVRFQTNNKTGPRSQRQCLDRCWSNYSKQMYGCEDSLTIYETLDTKCKEGSSSKLQCEGENKRLFIRDDTIRLEVYVRNPEVMVLSHNPLYVSVELFGYIGGLMGCWLGISVWAFIDILEGPIWSLIKFLRKKTRSNEK
;
A
#
# COMPACT_ATOMS: atom_id res chain seq x y z
N MET A 1 10.08 27.82 -9.33
CA MET A 1 9.20 28.56 -10.25
C MET A 1 9.08 27.70 -11.49
N MET A 2 7.85 27.30 -11.85
CA MET A 2 7.54 26.50 -13.03
C MET A 2 6.83 27.40 -14.04
N ASN A 3 7.07 27.19 -15.33
CA ASN A 3 6.37 27.89 -16.39
C ASN A 3 5.44 26.89 -17.09
N ALA A 4 4.14 27.14 -17.04
CA ALA A 4 3.12 26.37 -17.73
C ALA A 4 2.66 27.20 -18.93
N ASP A 5 3.48 27.18 -20.00
CA ASP A 5 3.25 28.00 -21.19
C ASP A 5 1.99 27.55 -21.91
N SER A 6 1.00 28.44 -21.93
CA SER A 6 -0.29 28.18 -22.57
C SER A 6 -0.21 28.07 -24.10
N HIS A 7 0.87 28.55 -24.72
CA HIS A 7 1.09 28.51 -26.17
C HIS A 7 1.70 27.20 -26.67
N GLU A 8 2.25 26.37 -25.77
CA GLU A 8 2.78 25.04 -26.09
C GLU A 8 1.77 23.91 -25.86
N ASN A 9 0.54 24.24 -25.44
CA ASN A 9 -0.51 23.25 -25.21
C ASN A 9 -0.93 22.57 -26.52
N PHE A 10 -0.78 21.24 -26.57
CA PHE A 10 -1.26 20.40 -27.67
C PHE A 10 -2.80 20.39 -27.76
N PHE A 11 -3.50 20.54 -26.62
CA PHE A 11 -4.96 20.53 -26.55
C PHE A 11 -5.49 21.91 -26.15
N PRO A 12 -6.17 22.64 -27.07
CA PRO A 12 -6.61 24.01 -26.82
C PRO A 12 -7.78 24.13 -25.83
N PHE A 13 -8.38 23.00 -25.43
CA PHE A 13 -9.50 22.94 -24.48
C PHE A 13 -9.07 22.56 -23.05
N GLU A 14 -7.79 22.24 -22.83
CA GLU A 14 -7.26 21.93 -21.51
C GLU A 14 -6.68 23.19 -20.86
N ASP A 15 -6.98 23.36 -19.58
CA ASP A 15 -6.38 24.41 -18.79
C ASP A 15 -4.87 24.14 -18.64
N PRO A 16 -3.99 25.11 -18.96
CA PRO A 16 -2.57 24.97 -18.71
C PRO A 16 -2.32 24.84 -17.21
N GLY A 17 -1.42 23.95 -16.81
CA GLY A 17 -1.09 23.72 -15.42
C GLY A 17 -0.18 22.53 -15.22
N VAL A 18 0.11 22.22 -13.96
CA VAL A 18 1.03 21.14 -13.58
C VAL A 18 0.36 20.23 -12.55
N LEU A 19 0.43 18.91 -12.75
CA LEU A 19 0.05 17.93 -11.74
C LEU A 19 1.26 17.60 -10.87
N ILE A 20 1.10 17.69 -9.55
CA ILE A 20 2.12 17.32 -8.57
C ILE A 20 1.59 16.27 -7.61
N SER A 21 2.38 15.24 -7.35
CA SER A 21 2.14 14.27 -6.29
C SER A 21 3.32 14.28 -5.32
N VAL A 22 3.03 14.21 -4.02
CA VAL A 22 4.05 14.12 -2.96
C VAL A 22 3.98 12.72 -2.38
N HIS A 23 5.10 11.99 -2.41
CA HIS A 23 5.14 10.60 -2.00
C HIS A 23 6.50 10.23 -1.40
N SER A 24 6.57 9.05 -0.79
CA SER A 24 7.82 8.48 -0.27
C SER A 24 8.80 8.15 -1.40
N PRO A 25 10.12 8.38 -1.24
CA PRO A 25 11.12 8.08 -2.27
C PRO A 25 11.23 6.59 -2.62
N PHE A 26 10.65 5.70 -1.80
CA PHE A 26 10.71 4.25 -2.00
C PHE A 26 9.51 3.69 -2.78
N VAL A 27 8.45 4.47 -2.94
CA VAL A 27 7.21 4.06 -3.60
C VAL A 27 6.89 5.08 -4.68
N PRO A 28 7.05 4.77 -5.97
CA PRO A 28 6.66 5.67 -7.03
C PRO A 28 5.13 5.75 -7.11
N VAL A 29 4.61 6.92 -7.50
CA VAL A 29 3.18 7.15 -7.70
C VAL A 29 2.93 7.77 -9.06
N ASN A 30 1.72 7.61 -9.58
CA ASN A 30 1.31 8.24 -10.82
C ASN A 30 0.64 9.60 -10.53
N PRO A 31 1.24 10.74 -10.91
CA PRO A 31 0.64 12.06 -10.70
C PRO A 31 -0.65 12.28 -11.51
N PHE A 32 -0.94 11.46 -12.53
CA PHE A 32 -2.22 11.53 -13.25
C PHE A 32 -3.38 10.91 -12.47
N GLU A 33 -3.11 10.05 -11.49
CA GLU A 33 -4.13 9.40 -10.67
C GLU A 33 -4.24 10.03 -9.28
N GLU A 34 -3.11 10.35 -8.66
CA GLU A 34 -3.03 10.83 -7.27
C GLU A 34 -2.52 12.28 -7.15
N GLY A 35 -2.28 12.95 -8.29
CA GLY A 35 -1.72 14.30 -8.31
C GLY A 35 -2.74 15.41 -8.07
N THR A 36 -2.23 16.53 -7.56
CA THR A 36 -2.95 17.79 -7.39
C THR A 36 -2.63 18.72 -8.55
N PHE A 37 -3.66 19.32 -9.16
CA PHE A 37 -3.50 20.25 -10.28
C PHE A 37 -3.21 21.67 -9.80
N LEU A 38 -2.10 22.24 -10.25
CA LEU A 38 -1.65 23.61 -9.99
C LEU A 38 -1.94 24.50 -11.19
N ARG A 39 -2.61 25.63 -10.95
CA ARG A 39 -2.96 26.61 -11.97
C ARG A 39 -1.90 27.70 -12.09
N PRO A 40 -1.61 28.18 -13.31
CA PRO A 40 -0.75 29.33 -13.55
C PRO A 40 -1.34 30.60 -12.94
N GLY A 41 -0.47 31.53 -12.56
CA GLY A 41 -0.83 32.82 -11.95
C GLY A 41 -1.00 32.77 -10.43
N TYR A 42 -0.79 31.61 -9.80
CA TYR A 42 -0.91 31.43 -8.36
C TYR A 42 0.45 31.14 -7.70
N ARG A 43 0.55 31.55 -6.43
CA ARG A 43 1.62 31.13 -5.52
C ARG A 43 1.04 30.10 -4.56
N TYR A 44 1.59 28.88 -4.60
CA TYR A 44 1.22 27.76 -3.76
C TYR A 44 2.24 27.57 -2.64
N GLU A 45 1.75 27.49 -1.42
CA GLU A 45 2.50 27.10 -0.24
C GLU A 45 2.00 25.73 0.21
N ILE A 46 2.80 24.69 0.03
CA ILE A 46 2.46 23.31 0.41
C ILE A 46 3.15 22.99 1.72
N PHE A 47 2.36 22.66 2.73
CA PHE A 47 2.86 22.17 4.00
C PHE A 47 2.77 20.65 4.04
N ILE A 48 3.92 20.00 4.16
CA ILE A 48 4.03 18.54 4.27
C ILE A 48 4.11 18.18 5.76
N GLU A 49 3.27 17.24 6.15
CA GLU A 49 3.30 16.59 7.45
C GLU A 49 3.47 15.09 7.24
N MET A 50 4.45 14.50 7.91
CA MET A 50 4.77 13.09 7.73
C MET A 50 3.94 12.24 8.68
N GLU A 51 3.12 11.36 8.12
CA GLU A 51 2.31 10.41 8.86
C GLU A 51 2.65 8.97 8.43
N GLN A 52 2.73 8.06 9.39
CA GLN A 52 2.94 6.64 9.18
C GLN A 52 1.90 5.86 9.97
N GLU A 53 1.08 5.07 9.26
CA GLU A 53 0.16 4.15 9.89
C GLU A 53 0.77 2.74 9.96
N ARG A 54 0.74 2.12 11.15
CA ARG A 54 1.17 0.74 11.37
C ARG A 54 -0.06 -0.12 11.63
N LEU A 55 -0.34 -0.99 10.67
CA LEU A 55 -1.46 -1.91 10.67
C LEU A 55 -1.02 -3.31 11.14
N LEU A 56 -1.99 -4.13 11.55
CA LEU A 56 -1.73 -5.49 12.00
C LEU A 56 -1.95 -6.52 10.86
N PRO A 57 -1.15 -7.60 10.80
CA PRO A 57 -1.34 -8.66 9.82
C PRO A 57 -2.56 -9.55 10.15
N TYR A 58 -2.89 -10.50 9.28
CA TYR A 58 -3.81 -11.59 9.62
C TYR A 58 -3.42 -12.22 10.98
N PRO A 59 -4.34 -12.46 11.93
CA PRO A 59 -5.81 -12.55 11.82
C PRO A 59 -6.59 -11.28 12.19
N TYR A 60 -5.93 -10.13 12.31
CA TYR A 60 -6.59 -8.87 12.66
C TYR A 60 -7.35 -8.28 11.47
N GLN A 61 -8.37 -7.45 11.73
CA GLN A 61 -9.24 -6.89 10.69
C GLN A 61 -8.50 -6.11 9.60
N THR A 62 -7.36 -5.52 9.96
CA THR A 62 -6.52 -4.75 9.04
C THR A 62 -5.84 -5.62 7.98
N ASP A 63 -5.72 -6.94 8.20
CA ASP A 63 -5.16 -7.96 7.29
C ASP A 63 -3.99 -7.44 6.42
N CYS A 64 -3.04 -6.77 7.09
CA CYS A 64 -2.03 -6.01 6.39
C CYS A 64 -0.86 -6.89 5.95
N ILE A 65 -0.38 -6.66 4.73
CA ILE A 65 0.80 -7.31 4.18
C ILE A 65 1.95 -6.31 4.21
N ASP A 66 3.06 -6.69 4.85
CA ASP A 66 4.29 -5.92 4.82
C ASP A 66 5.04 -6.15 3.50
N TYR A 67 4.93 -5.18 2.60
CA TYR A 67 5.59 -5.21 1.29
C TYR A 67 7.10 -5.02 1.38
N ASP A 68 7.62 -4.31 2.38
CA ASP A 68 9.05 -4.06 2.54
C ASP A 68 9.78 -5.33 2.97
N VAL A 69 9.18 -6.10 3.89
CA VAL A 69 9.70 -7.41 4.29
C VAL A 69 9.65 -8.37 3.10
N ARG A 70 8.51 -8.45 2.38
CA ARG A 70 8.38 -9.30 1.18
C ARG A 70 9.41 -8.95 0.10
N PHE A 71 9.63 -7.67 -0.13
CA PHE A 71 10.61 -7.20 -1.11
C PHE A 71 12.03 -7.66 -0.74
N GLN A 72 12.39 -7.56 0.55
CA GLN A 72 13.70 -8.01 1.04
C GLN A 72 13.85 -9.55 0.92
N THR A 73 12.84 -10.32 1.33
CA THR A 73 12.88 -11.79 1.24
C THR A 73 12.96 -12.30 -0.20
N ASN A 74 12.41 -11.54 -1.16
CA ASN A 74 12.40 -11.89 -2.58
C ASN A 74 13.62 -11.32 -3.34
N ASN A 75 14.79 -11.22 -2.69
CA ASN A 75 16.01 -10.67 -3.29
C ASN A 75 15.79 -9.29 -3.95
N LYS A 76 15.06 -8.38 -3.28
CA LYS A 76 14.73 -7.03 -3.77
C LYS A 76 13.92 -7.04 -5.07
N THR A 77 13.02 -8.01 -5.21
CA THR A 77 12.15 -8.15 -6.38
C THR A 77 10.68 -8.11 -5.97
N GLY A 78 9.87 -7.33 -6.69
CA GLY A 78 8.43 -7.25 -6.50
C GLY A 78 7.92 -5.87 -6.09
N PRO A 79 6.60 -5.73 -5.86
CA PRO A 79 5.99 -4.47 -5.50
C PRO A 79 6.27 -4.11 -4.03
N ARG A 80 6.42 -2.82 -3.76
CA ARG A 80 6.63 -2.21 -2.44
C ARG A 80 5.39 -1.50 -1.89
N SER A 81 4.33 -1.42 -2.68
CA SER A 81 3.03 -0.89 -2.26
C SER A 81 1.89 -1.68 -2.89
N GLN A 82 0.69 -1.53 -2.32
CA GLN A 82 -0.52 -2.12 -2.86
C GLN A 82 -0.82 -1.60 -4.26
N ARG A 83 -0.65 -0.29 -4.50
CA ARG A 83 -0.87 0.30 -5.83
C ARG A 83 0.07 -0.29 -6.87
N GLN A 84 1.35 -0.41 -6.52
CA GLN A 84 2.34 -1.04 -7.39
C GLN A 84 2.04 -2.52 -7.67
N CYS A 85 1.44 -3.23 -6.71
CA CYS A 85 0.98 -4.60 -6.88
C CYS A 85 -0.20 -4.68 -7.87
N LEU A 86 -1.16 -3.75 -7.78
CA LEU A 86 -2.30 -3.66 -8.70
C LEU A 86 -1.85 -3.27 -10.11
N ASP A 87 -0.95 -2.30 -10.24
CA ASP A 87 -0.41 -1.87 -11.54
C ASP A 87 0.29 -3.02 -12.25
N ARG A 88 1.08 -3.79 -11.51
CA ARG A 88 1.73 -5.00 -12.04
C ARG A 88 0.72 -6.06 -12.46
N CYS A 89 -0.37 -6.22 -11.71
CA CYS A 89 -1.46 -7.14 -12.07
C CYS A 89 -2.09 -6.71 -13.40
N TRP A 90 -2.38 -5.42 -13.54
CA TRP A 90 -2.99 -4.87 -14.74
C TRP A 90 -2.07 -4.97 -15.97
N SER A 91 -0.79 -4.65 -15.80
CA SER A 91 0.25 -4.82 -16.83
C SER A 91 0.37 -6.28 -17.29
N ASN A 92 0.40 -7.24 -16.36
CA ASN A 92 0.47 -8.65 -16.72
C ASN A 92 -0.80 -9.10 -17.47
N TYR A 93 -1.97 -8.64 -17.03
CA TYR A 93 -3.24 -8.93 -17.69
C TYR A 93 -3.31 -8.34 -19.10
N SER A 94 -2.87 -7.08 -19.29
CA SER A 94 -2.85 -6.43 -20.60
C SER A 94 -1.89 -7.15 -21.56
N LYS A 95 -0.71 -7.55 -21.08
CA LYS A 95 0.25 -8.35 -21.84
C LYS A 95 -0.35 -9.69 -22.30
N GLN A 96 -1.12 -10.34 -21.43
CA GLN A 96 -1.78 -11.60 -21.77
C GLN A 96 -2.88 -11.44 -22.81
N MET A 97 -3.67 -10.36 -22.74
CA MET A 97 -4.81 -10.13 -23.64
C MET A 97 -4.41 -9.51 -24.97
N TYR A 98 -3.57 -8.49 -24.97
CA TYR A 98 -3.26 -7.65 -26.14
C TYR A 98 -1.85 -7.86 -26.68
N GLY A 99 -0.98 -8.58 -25.96
CA GLY A 99 0.43 -8.75 -26.33
C GLY A 99 1.27 -7.46 -26.19
N CYS A 100 0.72 -6.42 -25.57
CA CYS A 100 1.37 -5.14 -25.36
C CYS A 100 1.04 -4.54 -23.98
N GLU A 101 1.88 -3.61 -23.55
CA GLU A 101 1.82 -2.91 -22.27
C GLU A 101 1.28 -1.49 -22.49
N ASP A 102 0.31 -1.11 -21.66
CA ASP A 102 -0.30 0.21 -21.71
C ASP A 102 0.64 1.26 -21.09
N SER A 103 0.72 2.44 -21.71
CA SER A 103 1.78 3.43 -21.44
C SER A 103 1.60 4.24 -20.15
N LEU A 104 0.49 4.01 -19.42
CA LEU A 104 0.17 4.74 -18.20
C LEU A 104 0.63 4.03 -16.91
N THR A 105 1.33 2.89 -17.02
CA THR A 105 1.82 2.16 -15.85
C THR A 105 3.22 2.62 -15.44
N ILE A 106 3.47 2.66 -14.12
CA ILE A 106 4.75 3.11 -13.53
C ILE A 106 5.92 2.16 -13.88
N TYR A 107 5.61 0.91 -14.27
CA TYR A 107 6.57 -0.10 -14.71
C TYR A 107 6.77 -0.03 -16.23
N GLU A 108 7.40 1.03 -16.72
CA GLU A 108 7.76 1.09 -18.13
C GLU A 108 8.94 0.15 -18.44
N THR A 109 8.65 -1.07 -18.89
CA THR A 109 9.57 -1.77 -19.80
C THR A 109 9.32 -1.26 -21.22
N LEU A 110 10.28 -0.47 -21.73
CA LEU A 110 10.21 0.25 -23.01
C LEU A 110 9.95 -0.63 -24.25
N ASP A 111 10.08 -1.96 -24.14
CA ASP A 111 10.13 -2.86 -25.29
C ASP A 111 8.74 -3.31 -25.81
N THR A 112 7.63 -3.00 -25.11
CA THR A 112 6.30 -3.51 -25.50
C THR A 112 5.15 -2.49 -25.42
N LYS A 113 5.37 -1.20 -25.71
CA LYS A 113 4.24 -0.24 -25.75
C LYS A 113 3.22 -0.61 -26.82
N CYS A 114 1.93 -0.56 -26.48
CA CYS A 114 0.87 -0.67 -27.48
C CYS A 114 1.00 0.49 -28.48
N LYS A 115 1.13 0.19 -29.78
CA LYS A 115 1.11 1.22 -30.82
C LYS A 115 -0.33 1.69 -31.01
N GLU A 116 -0.64 2.90 -30.59
CA GLU A 116 -1.78 3.61 -31.14
C GLU A 116 -1.59 3.71 -32.66
N GLY A 117 -2.57 3.22 -33.41
CA GLY A 117 -2.50 3.19 -34.87
C GLY A 117 -2.22 4.58 -35.43
N SER A 118 -1.06 4.76 -36.08
CA SER A 118 -0.75 5.83 -37.04
C SER A 118 -1.44 7.17 -36.78
N SER A 119 -1.17 7.83 -35.64
CA SER A 119 -1.46 9.25 -35.54
C SER A 119 -0.53 9.99 -36.50
N SER A 120 -1.15 10.62 -37.48
CA SER A 120 -0.56 11.45 -38.53
C SER A 120 0.57 12.33 -38.00
N LYS A 121 1.69 12.30 -38.74
CA LYS A 121 2.79 13.27 -38.68
C LYS A 121 2.20 14.69 -38.69
N LEU A 122 2.06 15.31 -37.52
CA LEU A 122 1.72 16.73 -37.41
C LEU A 122 3.03 17.51 -37.49
N GLN A 123 3.20 18.19 -38.63
CA GLN A 123 4.33 19.06 -38.91
C GLN A 123 3.98 20.44 -38.35
N CYS A 124 4.74 20.90 -37.37
CA CYS A 124 4.55 22.23 -36.76
C CYS A 124 5.30 23.28 -37.60
N GLU A 125 4.57 24.16 -38.28
CA GLU A 125 5.07 25.42 -38.82
C GLU A 125 4.58 26.54 -37.89
N GLY A 126 5.51 27.27 -37.26
CA GLY A 126 5.20 28.27 -36.25
C GLY A 126 4.84 29.63 -36.86
N GLU A 127 3.67 30.15 -36.52
CA GLU A 127 3.35 31.57 -36.75
C GLU A 127 3.64 32.44 -35.52
N ASN A 128 4.02 33.68 -35.81
CA ASN A 128 4.41 34.70 -34.85
C ASN A 128 3.17 35.35 -34.20
N LYS A 129 2.85 34.99 -32.95
CA LYS A 129 1.69 35.54 -32.22
C LYS A 129 2.09 36.65 -31.25
N ARG A 130 1.25 37.69 -31.19
CA ARG A 130 1.35 38.81 -30.25
C ARG A 130 1.12 38.32 -28.82
N LEU A 131 2.04 38.67 -27.91
CA LEU A 131 1.95 38.40 -26.47
C LEU A 131 0.65 38.97 -25.88
N PHE A 132 -0.23 38.10 -25.39
CA PHE A 132 -1.14 38.43 -24.31
C PHE A 132 -0.45 37.97 -23.02
N ILE A 133 -0.08 38.90 -22.14
CA ILE A 133 0.64 38.59 -20.90
C ILE A 133 -0.38 37.99 -19.93
N ARG A 134 -0.58 36.67 -20.01
CA ARG A 134 -1.18 35.86 -18.95
C ARG A 134 -0.02 35.38 -18.08
N ASP A 135 -0.17 35.44 -16.76
CA ASP A 135 0.88 34.99 -15.85
C ASP A 135 0.96 33.46 -15.89
N ASP A 136 1.72 32.92 -16.84
CA ASP A 136 1.92 31.48 -17.06
C ASP A 136 2.87 30.85 -16.02
N THR A 137 3.23 31.63 -15.00
CA THR A 137 4.17 31.22 -13.97
C THR A 137 3.47 30.66 -12.74
N ILE A 138 3.96 29.51 -12.27
CA ILE A 138 3.55 28.86 -11.03
C ILE A 138 4.70 28.99 -10.04
N ARG A 139 4.43 29.63 -8.89
CA ARG A 139 5.39 29.65 -7.77
C ARG A 139 4.96 28.62 -6.75
N LEU A 140 5.81 27.62 -6.56
CA LEU A 140 5.61 26.54 -5.61
C LEU A 140 6.67 26.64 -4.52
N GLU A 141 6.22 26.70 -3.26
CA GLU A 141 7.06 26.65 -2.08
C GLU A 141 6.60 25.48 -1.21
N VAL A 142 7.52 24.59 -0.88
CA VAL A 142 7.24 23.37 -0.12
C VAL A 142 7.91 23.50 1.25
N TYR A 143 7.12 23.38 2.30
CA TYR A 143 7.54 23.50 3.68
C TYR A 143 7.27 22.19 4.41
N VAL A 144 8.25 21.66 5.13
CA VAL A 144 8.03 20.54 6.06
C VAL A 144 7.68 21.14 7.41
N ARG A 145 6.44 20.94 7.87
CA ARG A 145 5.94 21.57 9.11
C ARG A 145 6.66 21.00 10.34
N ASN A 146 6.72 19.68 10.44
CA ASN A 146 7.36 18.95 11.53
C ASN A 146 8.30 17.90 10.92
N PRO A 147 9.59 17.84 11.33
CA PRO A 147 10.49 16.77 10.91
C PRO A 147 10.19 15.44 11.63
N GLU A 148 9.38 15.47 12.68
CA GLU A 148 8.91 14.28 13.38
C GLU A 148 7.80 13.60 12.59
N VAL A 149 7.89 12.28 12.49
CA VAL A 149 6.86 11.45 11.82
C VAL A 149 5.80 11.09 12.85
N MET A 150 4.54 11.46 12.60
CA MET A 150 3.41 11.00 13.40
C MET A 150 3.15 9.53 13.10
N VAL A 151 3.29 8.65 14.09
CA VAL A 151 3.08 7.21 13.92
C VAL A 151 1.76 6.80 14.57
N LEU A 152 0.77 6.46 13.76
CA LEU A 152 -0.48 5.86 14.22
C LEU A 152 -0.33 4.34 14.26
N SER A 153 -0.16 3.76 15.45
CA SER A 153 0.05 2.33 15.62
C SER A 153 -1.20 1.60 16.11
N HIS A 154 -1.69 0.65 15.32
CA HIS A 154 -2.73 -0.27 15.72
C HIS A 154 -2.13 -1.37 16.60
N ASN A 155 -2.44 -1.34 17.89
CA ASN A 155 -1.98 -2.35 18.84
C ASN A 155 -3.13 -3.32 19.17
N PRO A 156 -2.85 -4.62 19.35
CA PRO A 156 -3.88 -5.56 19.79
C PRO A 156 -4.39 -5.16 21.18
N LEU A 157 -5.72 -5.19 21.35
CA LEU A 157 -6.37 -4.87 22.63
C LEU A 157 -6.00 -5.83 23.77
N TYR A 158 -5.70 -7.08 23.41
CA TYR A 158 -5.29 -8.12 24.36
C TYR A 158 -4.13 -8.91 23.78
N VAL A 159 -3.05 -9.02 24.54
CA VAL A 159 -1.96 -9.95 24.24
C VAL A 159 -2.32 -11.33 24.83
N SER A 160 -1.86 -12.41 24.21
CA SER A 160 -2.19 -13.78 24.65
C SER A 160 -1.93 -14.00 26.15
N VAL A 161 -0.83 -13.48 26.69
CA VAL A 161 -0.47 -13.60 28.11
C VAL A 161 -1.44 -12.87 29.04
N GLU A 162 -1.97 -11.73 28.62
CA GLU A 162 -2.95 -10.96 29.38
C GLU A 162 -4.30 -11.67 29.38
N LEU A 163 -4.66 -12.29 28.26
CA LEU A 163 -5.88 -13.07 28.13
C LEU A 163 -5.85 -14.30 29.07
N PHE A 164 -4.72 -15.01 29.13
CA PHE A 164 -4.50 -16.07 30.12
C PHE A 164 -4.55 -15.54 31.57
N GLY A 165 -4.00 -14.33 31.81
CA GLY A 165 -4.08 -13.65 33.10
C GLY A 165 -5.52 -13.33 33.52
N TYR A 166 -6.34 -12.79 32.61
CA TYR A 166 -7.74 -12.47 32.86
C TYR A 166 -8.58 -13.73 33.16
N ILE A 167 -8.42 -14.77 32.35
CA ILE A 167 -9.12 -16.04 32.55
C ILE A 167 -8.68 -16.68 33.86
N GLY A 168 -7.36 -16.79 34.10
CA GLY A 168 -6.81 -17.34 35.33
C GLY A 168 -7.20 -16.55 36.57
N GLY A 169 -7.26 -15.22 36.47
CA GLY A 169 -7.71 -14.33 37.54
C GLY A 169 -9.19 -14.51 37.87
N LEU A 170 -10.06 -14.59 36.86
CA LEU A 170 -11.49 -14.87 37.06
C LEU A 170 -11.69 -16.27 37.65
N MET A 171 -11.05 -17.30 37.10
CA MET A 171 -11.19 -18.66 37.62
C MET A 171 -10.62 -18.80 39.04
N GLY A 172 -9.51 -18.14 39.34
CA GLY A 172 -8.91 -18.09 40.67
C GLY A 172 -9.80 -17.35 41.68
N CYS A 173 -10.40 -16.22 41.31
CA CYS A 173 -11.29 -15.47 42.20
C CYS A 173 -12.62 -16.17 42.47
N TRP A 174 -13.23 -16.78 41.45
CA TRP A 174 -14.55 -17.40 41.59
C TRP A 174 -14.49 -18.82 42.15
N LEU A 175 -13.51 -19.62 41.71
CA LEU A 175 -13.45 -21.05 42.02
C LEU A 175 -12.27 -21.43 42.92
N GLY A 176 -11.26 -20.56 43.06
CA GLY A 176 -10.02 -20.90 43.79
C GLY A 176 -9.16 -21.95 43.10
N ILE A 177 -9.46 -22.27 41.84
CA ILE A 177 -8.80 -23.34 41.08
C ILE A 177 -7.58 -22.74 40.37
N SER A 178 -6.42 -23.36 40.56
CA SER A 178 -5.19 -23.02 39.86
C SER A 178 -4.95 -23.96 38.67
N VAL A 179 -3.98 -23.65 37.82
CA VAL A 179 -3.55 -24.54 36.72
C VAL A 179 -3.15 -25.93 37.25
N TRP A 180 -2.56 -25.99 38.45
CA TRP A 180 -2.20 -27.25 39.11
C TRP A 180 -3.43 -28.09 39.49
N ALA A 181 -4.45 -27.46 40.06
CA ALA A 181 -5.70 -28.14 40.36
C ALA A 181 -6.39 -28.67 39.08
N PHE A 182 -6.24 -27.98 37.94
CA PHE A 182 -6.70 -28.47 36.65
C PHE A 182 -5.97 -29.74 36.18
N ILE A 183 -4.65 -29.79 36.35
CA ILE A 183 -3.84 -30.96 35.98
C ILE A 183 -4.26 -32.17 36.81
N ASP A 184 -4.43 -32.01 38.12
CA ASP A 184 -4.85 -33.08 39.03
C ASP A 184 -6.23 -33.63 38.67
N ILE A 185 -7.17 -32.76 38.27
CA ILE A 185 -8.52 -33.18 37.82
C ILE A 185 -8.46 -33.97 36.50
N LEU A 186 -7.56 -33.61 35.59
CA LEU A 186 -7.45 -34.26 34.27
C LEU A 186 -6.65 -35.57 34.31
N GLU A 187 -5.78 -35.79 35.30
CA GLU A 187 -4.89 -36.96 35.36
C GLU A 187 -5.66 -38.30 35.38
N GLY A 188 -6.70 -38.41 36.22
CA GLY A 188 -7.54 -39.61 36.34
C GLY A 188 -8.24 -40.03 35.04
N PRO A 189 -9.04 -39.16 34.38
CA PRO A 189 -9.73 -39.50 33.14
C PRO A 189 -8.76 -39.75 31.98
N ILE A 190 -7.64 -39.01 31.88
CA ILE A 190 -6.61 -39.25 30.85
C ILE A 190 -6.02 -40.66 31.01
N TRP A 191 -5.69 -41.07 32.23
CA TRP A 191 -5.10 -42.39 32.46
C TRP A 191 -6.08 -43.53 32.17
N SER A 192 -7.37 -43.33 32.49
CA SER A 192 -8.44 -44.26 32.14
C SER A 192 -8.64 -44.38 30.62
N LEU A 193 -8.57 -43.25 29.90
CA LEU A 193 -8.66 -43.20 28.44
C LEU A 193 -7.47 -43.89 27.77
N ILE A 194 -6.24 -43.68 28.27
CA ILE A 194 -5.02 -44.36 27.77
C ILE A 194 -5.14 -45.87 27.95
N LYS A 195 -5.63 -46.34 29.10
CA LYS A 195 -5.91 -47.77 29.32
C LYS A 195 -6.93 -48.31 28.34
N PHE A 196 -8.00 -47.57 28.09
CA PHE A 196 -9.04 -47.97 27.14
C PHE A 196 -8.53 -48.04 25.69
N LEU A 197 -7.76 -47.04 25.25
CA LEU A 197 -7.15 -47.00 23.93
C LEU A 197 -6.16 -48.16 23.74
N ARG A 198 -5.30 -48.43 24.73
CA ARG A 198 -4.40 -49.60 24.72
C ARG A 198 -5.15 -50.93 24.62
N LYS A 199 -6.31 -51.04 25.29
CA LYS A 199 -7.17 -52.22 25.21
C LYS A 199 -7.78 -52.38 23.82
N LYS A 200 -8.18 -51.27 23.18
CA LYS A 200 -8.75 -51.25 21.82
C LYS A 200 -7.71 -51.55 20.73
N THR A 201 -6.47 -51.07 20.85
CA THR A 201 -5.39 -51.38 19.88
C THR A 201 -5.05 -52.87 19.89
N ARG A 202 -4.98 -53.49 21.08
CA ARG A 202 -4.78 -54.94 21.24
C ARG A 202 -5.92 -55.80 20.70
N SER A 203 -7.11 -55.24 20.47
CA SER A 203 -8.26 -55.95 19.90
C SER A 203 -8.32 -55.86 18.37
N ASN A 204 -7.59 -54.94 17.74
CA ASN A 204 -7.50 -54.80 16.27
C ASN A 204 -6.31 -55.58 15.67
N GLU A 205 -5.47 -56.21 16.50
CA GLU A 205 -4.30 -57.00 16.10
C GLU A 205 -4.54 -58.53 16.23
N LYS A 206 -5.81 -58.94 16.44
CA LYS A 206 -6.30 -60.32 16.39
C LYS A 206 -7.42 -60.42 15.38
#